data_AF-A0A174CHP5-F1
#
_entry.id   AF-A0A174CHP5-F1
#
_cell.length_a   1.000
_cell.length_b   1.000
_cell.length_c   1.000
_cell.angle_alpha   90.00
_cell.angle_beta   90.00
_cell.angle_gamma   90.00
#
_symmetry.space_group_name_H-M   'P 1'
#
loop_
_entity.id
_entity.type
_entity.pdbx_description
1 polymer ?
#
loop_
_entity_poly.entity_id
_entity_poly.type
_entity_poly.pdbx_seq_one_letter_code
_entity_poly.pdbx_strand_id
1 'polypeptide(L)'
;MKTSKSNLKQPIIFAKIIAVSIAVFLCASCDNGNGKRLAKAKNDPAGTYREYLSDIRRQKRLSIKELTGHLKQWQTLRDSVFLYLECDTLGRLHSTVREECEQIHDSIRMEFSRMVLSQTRTYKDILWVKEQISPHLEDKELHRVAETIRPFFASLDNQPVSQRNRQHILATYRATLAETIDYGIHCMADLTTFIEKEDAVYRAFLSRLPDFDGENLSDITHDTERCCAQVFLAAERNDITYRNAMIYLAMRTNRRLIQNVRTCIDDICNQKVKTPAQAQAYIWMLLQPYSSLDGFCLALLSAEEREQLDMLASQTPDAFRELGRMLHPGDNRLDELPGMLMEAFIHTL
;
A
#
# COMPACT_ATOMS: atom_id res chain seq x y z
N MET A 1 1.99 -6.18 -53.50
CA MET A 1 2.77 -6.40 -52.27
C MET A 1 2.17 -5.51 -51.18
N LYS A 2 1.32 -6.09 -50.33
CA LYS A 2 0.64 -5.41 -49.21
C LYS A 2 1.42 -5.75 -47.94
N THR A 3 1.97 -4.77 -47.25
CA THR A 3 2.41 -4.93 -45.85
C THR A 3 1.36 -4.26 -44.98
N SER A 4 0.62 -5.11 -44.27
CA SER A 4 -0.48 -4.76 -43.38
C SER A 4 0.05 -4.13 -42.10
N LYS A 5 -0.66 -3.11 -41.63
CA LYS A 5 -0.55 -2.48 -40.31
C LYS A 5 -0.59 -3.53 -39.20
N SER A 6 0.33 -3.44 -38.24
CA SER A 6 0.22 -4.07 -36.93
C SER A 6 -0.05 -2.98 -35.89
N ASN A 7 -1.33 -2.74 -35.62
CA ASN A 7 -1.77 -2.01 -34.44
C ASN A 7 -1.57 -2.93 -33.23
N LEU A 8 -0.56 -2.66 -32.40
CA LEU A 8 -0.44 -3.29 -31.09
C LEU A 8 -1.50 -2.67 -30.17
N LYS A 9 -2.72 -3.20 -30.24
CA LYS A 9 -3.75 -2.95 -29.23
C LYS A 9 -3.28 -3.63 -27.93
N GLN A 10 -2.63 -2.87 -27.07
CA GLN A 10 -2.45 -3.22 -25.66
C GLN A 10 -3.85 -3.29 -25.01
N PRO A 11 -4.24 -4.38 -24.33
CA PRO A 11 -5.36 -4.33 -23.43
C PRO A 11 -4.91 -3.66 -22.13
N ILE A 12 -5.19 -2.36 -22.06
CA ILE A 12 -5.23 -1.55 -20.84
C ILE A 12 -6.44 -2.03 -20.01
N ILE A 13 -6.29 -3.10 -19.24
CA ILE A 13 -7.20 -3.56 -18.17
C ILE A 13 -6.28 -4.40 -17.27
N PHE A 14 -5.75 -3.94 -16.12
CA PHE A 14 -6.42 -3.52 -14.90
C PHE A 14 -5.57 -2.44 -14.21
N ALA A 15 -6.01 -1.18 -14.35
CA ALA A 15 -5.56 -0.05 -13.54
C ALA A 15 -6.80 0.56 -12.88
N LYS A 16 -7.38 -0.15 -11.93
CA LYS A 16 -8.35 0.35 -10.94
C LYS A 16 -8.14 -0.48 -9.68
N ILE A 17 -8.36 0.15 -8.51
CA ILE A 17 -7.98 -0.27 -7.13
C ILE A 17 -6.55 0.22 -6.83
N ILE A 18 -6.32 1.30 -6.09
CA ILE A 18 -6.84 1.62 -4.75
C ILE A 18 -7.21 3.11 -4.71
N ALA A 19 -8.48 3.41 -4.42
CA ALA A 19 -8.91 4.76 -4.05
C ALA A 19 -9.98 4.62 -2.98
N VAL A 20 -9.57 4.42 -1.74
CA VAL A 20 -10.30 4.86 -0.53
C VAL A 20 -9.24 5.16 0.54
N SER A 21 -8.69 6.37 0.52
CA SER A 21 -7.98 6.94 1.67
C SER A 21 -8.81 8.15 2.12
N ILE A 22 -9.79 7.90 3.00
CA ILE A 22 -10.48 9.01 3.68
C ILE A 22 -9.58 9.44 4.83
N ALA A 23 -8.91 10.57 4.62
CA ALA A 23 -8.09 11.22 5.63
C ALA A 23 -8.96 11.66 6.82
N VAL A 24 -8.54 11.29 8.03
CA VAL A 24 -8.95 11.99 9.25
C VAL A 24 -7.68 12.56 9.87
N PHE A 25 -7.42 13.84 9.59
CA PHE A 25 -6.40 14.63 10.25
C PHE A 25 -6.92 15.11 11.61
N LEU A 26 -6.25 14.74 12.69
CA LEU A 26 -6.17 15.56 13.91
C LEU A 26 -4.75 15.47 14.47
N CYS A 27 -4.01 16.58 14.35
CA CYS A 27 -2.64 16.73 14.80
C CYS A 27 -2.52 16.82 16.33
N ALA A 28 -1.48 16.20 16.89
CA ALA A 28 -0.56 16.86 17.81
C ALA A 28 0.71 16.02 17.96
N SER A 29 1.85 16.48 17.42
CA SER A 29 3.16 16.04 17.91
C SER A 29 4.00 17.28 18.16
N CYS A 30 4.36 17.48 19.42
CA CYS A 30 5.22 18.56 19.89
C CYS A 30 6.66 18.08 19.85
N ASP A 31 7.47 18.64 18.95
CA ASP A 31 8.93 18.54 19.03
C ASP A 31 9.56 19.93 19.10
N ASN A 32 10.53 20.08 20.00
CA ASN A 32 10.95 21.34 20.62
C ASN A 32 11.85 22.21 19.71
N GLY A 33 12.20 21.71 18.52
CA GLY A 33 12.96 22.44 17.48
C GLY A 33 12.10 23.08 16.38
N ASN A 34 10.87 22.58 16.15
CA ASN A 34 9.98 23.01 15.06
C ASN A 34 9.19 24.28 15.38
N GLY A 35 9.05 24.64 16.66
CA GLY A 35 8.13 25.71 17.10
C GLY A 35 8.37 27.08 16.47
N LYS A 36 9.63 27.46 16.19
CA LYS A 36 9.96 28.75 15.57
C LYS A 36 9.52 28.85 14.10
N ARG A 37 9.71 27.78 13.32
CA ARG A 37 9.26 27.75 11.91
C ARG A 37 7.75 27.64 11.80
N LEU A 38 7.13 26.85 12.68
CA LEU A 38 5.68 26.71 12.75
C LEU A 38 4.98 28.04 13.07
N ALA A 39 5.54 28.81 14.02
CA ALA A 39 5.03 30.14 14.36
C ALA A 39 5.21 31.14 13.20
N LYS A 40 6.29 31.02 12.42
CA LYS A 40 6.58 31.87 11.26
C LYS A 40 5.69 31.58 10.04
N ALA A 41 5.27 30.32 9.85
CA ALA A 41 4.40 29.91 8.76
C ALA A 41 3.07 30.68 8.70
N LYS A 42 2.57 31.17 9.85
CA LYS A 42 1.35 32.00 9.93
C LYS A 42 1.54 33.43 9.41
N ASN A 43 2.76 33.95 9.42
CA ASN A 43 3.05 35.33 9.02
C ASN A 43 3.66 35.41 7.62
N ASP A 44 4.39 34.37 7.19
CA ASP A 44 5.01 34.27 5.87
C ASP A 44 5.05 32.79 5.43
N PRO A 45 3.93 32.25 4.89
CA PRO A 45 3.84 30.85 4.49
C PRO A 45 4.84 30.51 3.38
N ALA A 46 4.89 31.34 2.33
CA ALA A 46 5.78 31.15 1.20
C ALA A 46 7.25 31.25 1.60
N GLY A 47 7.64 32.22 2.45
CA GLY A 47 9.01 32.32 2.94
C GLY A 47 9.44 31.16 3.82
N THR A 48 8.54 30.62 4.64
CA THR A 48 8.84 29.43 5.45
C THR A 48 9.08 28.20 4.57
N TYR A 49 8.27 28.02 3.51
CA TYR A 49 8.50 27.01 2.48
C TYR A 49 9.80 27.22 1.71
N ARG A 50 10.15 28.46 1.31
CA ARG A 50 11.42 28.78 0.62
C ARG A 50 12.63 28.47 1.49
N GLU A 51 12.58 28.78 2.79
CA GLU A 51 13.62 28.43 3.75
C GLU A 51 13.81 26.91 3.84
N TYR A 52 12.71 26.16 3.96
CA TYR A 52 12.77 24.71 3.99
C TYR A 52 13.32 24.12 2.68
N LEU A 53 12.88 24.61 1.53
CA LEU A 53 13.41 24.21 0.22
C LEU A 53 14.92 24.49 0.11
N SER A 54 15.38 25.64 0.59
CA SER A 54 16.82 25.97 0.61
C SER A 54 17.61 24.98 1.47
N ASP A 55 17.08 24.57 2.62
CA ASP A 55 17.74 23.57 3.47
C ASP A 55 17.81 22.21 2.79
N ILE A 56 16.72 21.79 2.16
CA ILE A 56 16.63 20.51 1.45
C ILE A 56 17.56 20.48 0.24
N ARG A 57 17.66 21.56 -0.55
CA ARG A 57 18.59 21.67 -1.68
C ARG A 57 20.06 21.53 -1.30
N ARG A 58 20.42 21.88 -0.05
CA ARG A 58 21.79 21.71 0.47
C ARG A 58 22.11 20.24 0.80
N GLN A 59 21.09 19.40 0.96
CA GLN A 59 21.26 17.98 1.22
C GLN A 59 21.63 17.22 -0.06
N LYS A 60 22.79 16.57 -0.05
CA LYS A 60 23.28 15.79 -1.20
C LYS A 60 22.89 14.33 -1.11
N ARG A 61 23.11 13.72 0.05
CA ARG A 61 22.79 12.32 0.36
C ARG A 61 22.30 12.27 1.80
N LEU A 62 21.20 11.57 2.00
CA LEU A 62 20.60 11.33 3.31
C LEU A 62 20.48 9.84 3.55
N SER A 63 20.80 9.41 4.76
CA SER A 63 20.38 8.09 5.26
C SER A 63 18.85 8.02 5.29
N ILE A 64 18.30 6.80 5.35
CA ILE A 64 16.85 6.63 5.37
C ILE A 64 16.19 7.30 6.59
N LYS A 65 16.87 7.29 7.74
CA LYS A 65 16.38 7.94 8.97
C LYS A 65 16.35 9.46 8.83
N GLU A 66 17.38 10.07 8.28
CA GLU A 66 17.43 11.52 8.03
C GLU A 66 16.38 11.92 6.99
N LEU A 67 16.25 11.16 5.89
CA LEU A 67 15.20 11.37 4.89
C LEU A 67 13.81 11.35 5.53
N THR A 68 13.54 10.32 6.35
CA THR A 68 12.28 10.18 7.09
C THR A 68 12.03 11.39 7.99
N GLY A 69 13.04 11.84 8.73
CA GLY A 69 12.94 13.02 9.60
C GLY A 69 12.59 14.28 8.81
N HIS A 70 13.21 14.49 7.65
CA HIS A 70 12.86 15.60 6.77
C HIS A 70 11.43 15.47 6.22
N LEU A 71 11.01 14.29 5.76
CA LEU A 71 9.64 14.08 5.29
C LEU A 71 8.59 14.40 6.37
N LYS A 72 8.81 13.98 7.62
CA LYS A 72 7.93 14.35 8.76
C LYS A 72 7.85 15.86 8.97
N GLN A 73 8.99 16.55 8.90
CA GLN A 73 9.02 18.01 9.00
C GLN A 73 8.25 18.67 7.86
N TRP A 74 8.38 18.14 6.64
CA TRP A 74 7.68 18.67 5.47
C TRP A 74 6.17 18.49 5.59
N GLN A 75 5.68 17.32 6.02
CA GLN A 75 4.24 17.10 6.28
C GLN A 75 3.71 18.08 7.34
N THR A 76 4.42 18.23 8.45
CA THR A 76 4.04 19.15 9.53
C THR A 76 3.96 20.60 9.04
N LEU A 77 4.93 21.01 8.22
CA LEU A 77 4.98 22.34 7.63
C LEU A 77 3.85 22.53 6.60
N ARG A 78 3.60 21.50 5.78
CA ARG A 78 2.53 21.48 4.79
C ARG A 78 1.17 21.68 5.44
N ASP A 79 0.87 20.89 6.45
CA ASP A 79 -0.40 20.94 7.16
C ASP A 79 -0.60 22.34 7.79
N SER A 80 0.48 22.93 8.35
CA SER A 80 0.43 24.27 8.92
C SER A 80 0.20 25.38 7.88
N VAL A 81 0.89 25.31 6.74
CA VAL A 81 0.81 26.31 5.67
C VAL A 81 -0.56 26.25 5.00
N PHE A 82 -1.03 25.07 4.62
CA PHE A 82 -2.29 24.94 3.90
C PHE A 82 -3.51 25.14 4.80
N LEU A 83 -3.45 24.75 6.08
CA LEU A 83 -4.50 25.11 7.05
C LEU A 83 -4.62 26.64 7.22
N TYR A 84 -3.49 27.37 7.23
CA TYR A 84 -3.51 28.82 7.27
C TYR A 84 -4.15 29.41 6.01
N LEU A 85 -3.78 28.91 4.83
CA LEU A 85 -4.34 29.35 3.55
C LEU A 85 -5.84 29.05 3.42
N GLU A 86 -6.35 27.99 4.04
CA GLU A 86 -7.78 27.64 4.06
C GLU A 86 -8.61 28.50 5.02
N CYS A 87 -8.06 28.87 6.17
CA CYS A 87 -8.75 29.67 7.19
C CYS A 87 -8.82 31.17 6.88
N ASP A 88 -8.00 31.67 5.95
CA ASP A 88 -7.96 33.09 5.58
C ASP A 88 -9.05 33.43 4.55
N THR A 89 -10.02 34.26 4.94
CA THR A 89 -11.27 34.50 4.19
C THR A 89 -11.17 35.60 3.11
N LEU A 90 -9.99 36.21 2.91
CA LEU A 90 -9.78 37.31 1.96
C LEU A 90 -9.35 36.81 0.56
N GLY A 91 -10.17 35.96 -0.06
CA GLY A 91 -9.85 35.12 -1.23
C GLY A 91 -9.41 35.77 -2.58
N ARG A 92 -9.09 37.06 -2.68
CA ARG A 92 -8.59 37.69 -3.94
C ARG A 92 -7.13 38.14 -3.93
N LEU A 93 -6.50 38.38 -2.78
CA LEU A 93 -5.06 38.68 -2.70
C LEU A 93 -4.19 37.41 -2.63
N HIS A 94 -4.81 36.24 -2.45
CA HIS A 94 -4.13 35.00 -2.07
C HIS A 94 -4.01 33.94 -3.17
N SER A 95 -4.58 34.12 -4.37
CA SER A 95 -4.33 33.16 -5.46
C SER A 95 -2.83 33.09 -5.75
N THR A 96 -2.14 34.24 -5.78
CA THR A 96 -0.69 34.31 -6.03
C THR A 96 0.14 33.69 -4.91
N VAL A 97 -0.21 33.90 -3.63
CA VAL A 97 0.53 33.31 -2.49
C VAL A 97 0.31 31.80 -2.41
N ARG A 98 -0.92 31.35 -2.68
CA ARG A 98 -1.24 29.92 -2.75
C ARG A 98 -0.51 29.25 -3.92
N GLU A 99 -0.60 29.82 -5.12
CA GLU A 99 0.12 29.34 -6.30
C GLU A 99 1.63 29.28 -6.05
N GLU A 100 2.19 30.29 -5.37
CA GLU A 100 3.60 30.28 -4.98
C GLU A 100 3.91 29.14 -4.00
N CYS A 101 3.08 28.94 -2.96
CA CYS A 101 3.26 27.84 -2.03
C CYS A 101 3.15 26.47 -2.70
N GLU A 102 2.23 26.30 -3.65
CA GLU A 102 2.07 25.08 -4.46
C GLU A 102 3.32 24.83 -5.34
N GLN A 103 3.86 25.86 -6.00
CA GLN A 103 5.10 25.75 -6.78
C GLN A 103 6.32 25.39 -5.93
N ILE A 104 6.42 25.95 -4.71
CA ILE A 104 7.51 25.62 -3.79
C ILE A 104 7.33 24.20 -3.23
N HIS A 105 6.09 23.80 -2.91
CA HIS A 105 5.77 22.44 -2.49
C HIS A 105 6.18 21.42 -3.56
N ASP A 106 5.86 21.68 -4.82
CA ASP A 106 6.32 20.86 -5.96
C ASP A 106 7.83 20.84 -6.08
N SER A 107 8.50 21.97 -5.87
CA SER A 107 9.96 22.03 -5.86
C SER A 107 10.58 21.18 -4.75
N ILE A 108 9.99 21.18 -3.54
CA ILE A 108 10.43 20.33 -2.42
C ILE A 108 10.25 18.85 -2.77
N ARG A 109 9.09 18.49 -3.34
CA ARG A 109 8.79 17.14 -3.81
C ARG A 109 9.81 16.64 -4.84
N MET A 110 10.20 17.50 -5.80
CA MET A 110 11.21 17.17 -6.80
C MET A 110 12.61 16.96 -6.17
N GLU A 111 12.98 17.74 -5.16
CA GLU A 111 14.25 17.52 -4.45
C GLU A 111 14.26 16.21 -3.65
N PHE A 112 13.14 15.84 -3.02
CA PHE A 112 13.01 14.52 -2.39
C PHE A 112 13.11 13.38 -3.39
N SER A 113 12.46 13.52 -4.55
CA SER A 113 12.53 12.56 -5.64
C SER A 113 13.98 12.38 -6.12
N ARG A 114 14.70 13.49 -6.34
CA ARG A 114 16.15 13.48 -6.64
C ARG A 114 16.96 12.73 -5.57
N MET A 115 16.69 12.97 -4.29
CA MET A 115 17.43 12.32 -3.18
C MET A 115 17.13 10.83 -3.03
N VAL A 116 15.91 10.41 -3.34
CA VAL A 116 15.51 9.01 -3.31
C VAL A 116 16.10 8.23 -4.48
N LEU A 117 15.99 8.76 -5.70
CA LEU A 117 16.48 8.12 -6.92
C LEU A 117 18.00 8.13 -7.07
N SER A 118 18.71 9.08 -6.42
CA SER A 118 20.18 9.15 -6.49
C SER A 118 20.91 8.15 -5.58
N GLN A 119 20.18 7.35 -4.81
CA GLN A 119 20.73 6.34 -3.92
C GLN A 119 19.99 5.01 -4.10
N THR A 120 20.69 3.89 -3.94
CA THR A 120 20.05 2.58 -3.89
C THR A 120 19.11 2.52 -2.67
N ARG A 121 17.86 2.16 -2.91
CA ARG A 121 16.84 1.96 -1.88
C ARG A 121 16.47 0.49 -1.81
N THR A 122 15.96 0.07 -0.67
CA THR A 122 15.47 -1.29 -0.44
C THR A 122 13.95 -1.29 -0.23
N TYR A 123 13.33 -2.45 -0.40
CA TYR A 123 11.92 -2.62 -0.06
C TYR A 123 11.64 -2.38 1.44
N LYS A 124 12.62 -2.68 2.30
CA LYS A 124 12.57 -2.34 3.73
C LYS A 124 12.53 -0.84 3.98
N ASP A 125 13.31 -0.07 3.21
CA ASP A 125 13.32 1.39 3.33
C ASP A 125 11.95 2.00 3.02
N ILE A 126 11.23 1.46 2.03
CA ILE A 126 9.87 1.91 1.68
C ILE A 126 8.92 1.70 2.86
N LEU A 127 8.90 0.48 3.40
CA LEU A 127 8.05 0.12 4.53
C LEU A 127 8.36 0.99 5.75
N TRP A 128 9.65 1.17 6.04
CA TRP A 128 10.12 2.05 7.11
C TRP A 128 9.62 3.47 6.93
N VAL A 129 9.78 4.08 5.75
CA VAL A 129 9.34 5.46 5.53
C VAL A 129 7.82 5.57 5.70
N LYS A 130 7.05 4.69 5.07
CA LYS A 130 5.57 4.67 5.15
C LYS A 130 5.05 4.54 6.58
N GLU A 131 5.66 3.64 7.36
CA GLU A 131 5.35 3.43 8.77
C GLU A 131 5.71 4.65 9.60
N GLN A 132 6.95 5.13 9.46
CA GLN A 132 7.46 6.18 10.33
C GLN A 132 6.71 7.50 10.15
N ILE A 133 6.37 7.88 8.92
CA ILE A 133 5.68 9.14 8.64
C ILE A 133 4.15 9.03 8.78
N SER A 134 3.64 7.86 9.12
CA SER A 134 2.21 7.66 9.31
C SER A 134 1.71 8.40 10.55
N PRO A 135 0.54 9.05 10.48
CA PRO A 135 -0.13 9.56 11.68
C PRO A 135 -0.59 8.43 12.62
N HIS A 136 -0.71 7.20 12.11
CA HIS A 136 -1.17 6.04 12.89
C HIS A 136 -0.07 5.38 13.71
N LEU A 137 1.20 5.74 13.51
CA LEU A 137 2.34 5.15 14.22
C LEU A 137 2.23 5.25 15.76
N GLU A 138 1.62 6.32 16.26
CA GLU A 138 1.46 6.56 17.71
C GLU A 138 0.00 6.42 18.17
N ASP A 139 -0.89 5.91 17.32
CA ASP A 139 -2.32 5.75 17.63
C ASP A 139 -2.55 4.55 18.57
N LYS A 140 -2.44 4.83 19.88
CA LYS A 140 -2.63 3.83 20.95
C LYS A 140 -4.01 3.18 20.91
N GLU A 141 -5.04 3.90 20.49
CA GLU A 141 -6.41 3.40 20.49
C GLU A 141 -6.65 2.49 19.28
N LEU A 142 -6.06 2.80 18.12
CA LEU A 142 -5.99 1.89 16.98
C LEU A 142 -5.24 0.60 17.34
N HIS A 143 -4.05 0.71 17.93
CA HIS A 143 -3.29 -0.45 18.37
C HIS A 143 -4.06 -1.32 19.35
N ARG A 144 -4.71 -0.72 20.37
CA ARG A 144 -5.52 -1.46 21.34
C ARG A 144 -6.64 -2.24 20.66
N VAL A 145 -7.34 -1.64 19.69
CA VAL A 145 -8.40 -2.34 18.95
C VAL A 145 -7.82 -3.46 18.09
N ALA A 146 -6.70 -3.23 17.41
CA ALA A 146 -6.01 -4.28 16.66
C ALA A 146 -5.69 -5.49 17.55
N GLU A 147 -5.15 -5.28 18.76
CA GLU A 147 -4.89 -6.36 19.73
C GLU A 147 -6.14 -7.17 20.08
N THR A 148 -7.31 -6.52 20.22
CA THR A 148 -8.56 -7.25 20.51
C THR A 148 -9.04 -8.13 19.36
N ILE A 149 -8.67 -7.80 18.13
CA ILE A 149 -9.09 -8.51 16.91
C ILE A 149 -8.07 -9.61 16.54
N ARG A 150 -6.81 -9.48 16.93
CA ARG A 150 -5.74 -10.46 16.61
C ARG A 150 -6.09 -11.92 16.89
N PRO A 151 -6.73 -12.31 18.00
CA PRO A 151 -7.08 -13.71 18.24
C PRO A 151 -7.95 -14.31 17.14
N PHE A 152 -8.84 -13.52 16.53
CA PHE A 152 -9.64 -13.96 15.39
C PHE A 152 -8.75 -14.28 14.18
N PHE A 153 -7.85 -13.39 13.77
CA PHE A 153 -6.94 -13.65 12.64
C PHE A 153 -5.96 -14.78 12.91
N ALA A 154 -5.43 -14.89 14.13
CA ALA A 154 -4.58 -16.01 14.53
C ALA A 154 -5.35 -17.35 14.49
N SER A 155 -6.66 -17.34 14.77
CA SER A 155 -7.47 -18.57 14.70
C SER A 155 -7.60 -19.13 13.28
N LEU A 156 -7.45 -18.28 12.25
CA LEU A 156 -7.53 -18.69 10.84
C LEU A 156 -6.41 -19.67 10.46
N ASP A 157 -5.25 -19.57 11.10
CA ASP A 157 -4.10 -20.46 10.88
C ASP A 157 -4.37 -21.91 11.33
N ASN A 158 -5.37 -22.13 12.19
CA ASN A 158 -5.73 -23.47 12.66
C ASN A 158 -6.49 -24.29 11.61
N GLN A 159 -7.03 -23.65 10.57
CA GLN A 159 -7.76 -24.38 9.54
C GLN A 159 -6.79 -25.03 8.53
N PRO A 160 -6.97 -26.33 8.20
CA PRO A 160 -6.12 -27.01 7.24
C PRO A 160 -6.31 -26.45 5.83
N VAL A 161 -5.21 -26.33 5.08
CA VAL A 161 -5.26 -25.91 3.68
C VAL A 161 -5.80 -27.05 2.82
N SER A 162 -6.87 -26.79 2.06
CA SER A 162 -7.48 -27.77 1.17
C SER A 162 -6.51 -28.19 0.06
N GLN A 163 -6.26 -29.49 -0.08
CA GLN A 163 -5.39 -30.07 -1.11
C GLN A 163 -6.16 -30.51 -2.38
N ARG A 164 -7.41 -30.03 -2.56
CA ARG A 164 -8.25 -30.41 -3.70
C ARG A 164 -7.67 -29.88 -5.03
N ASN A 165 -8.23 -30.36 -6.14
CA ASN A 165 -7.78 -29.95 -7.46
C ASN A 165 -8.16 -28.50 -7.80
N ARG A 166 -7.51 -27.96 -8.84
CA ARG A 166 -7.69 -26.59 -9.34
C ARG A 166 -9.15 -26.20 -9.56
N GLN A 167 -9.90 -27.05 -10.28
CA GLN A 167 -11.31 -26.80 -10.63
C GLN A 167 -12.18 -26.67 -9.39
N HIS A 168 -11.96 -27.56 -8.42
CA HIS A 168 -12.70 -27.53 -7.18
C HIS A 168 -12.41 -26.27 -6.36
N ILE A 169 -11.13 -25.86 -6.27
CA ILE A 169 -10.75 -24.64 -5.55
C ILE A 169 -11.44 -23.41 -6.16
N LEU A 170 -11.42 -23.25 -7.49
CA LEU A 170 -12.08 -22.12 -8.15
C LEU A 170 -13.60 -22.15 -7.96
N ALA A 171 -14.23 -23.33 -8.07
CA ALA A 171 -15.66 -23.48 -7.86
C ALA A 171 -16.06 -23.09 -6.44
N THR A 172 -15.29 -23.54 -5.44
CA THR A 172 -15.53 -23.19 -4.03
C THR A 172 -15.28 -21.71 -3.77
N TYR A 173 -14.21 -21.12 -4.34
CA TYR A 173 -13.95 -19.68 -4.18
C TYR A 173 -15.13 -18.86 -4.74
N ARG A 174 -15.55 -19.15 -5.98
CA ARG A 174 -16.70 -18.47 -6.61
C ARG A 174 -17.98 -18.64 -5.80
N ALA A 175 -18.25 -19.84 -5.29
CA ALA A 175 -19.41 -20.10 -4.45
C ALA A 175 -19.38 -19.29 -3.14
N THR A 176 -18.23 -19.23 -2.46
CA THR A 176 -18.05 -18.42 -1.24
C THR A 176 -18.31 -16.93 -1.50
N LEU A 177 -17.79 -16.40 -2.60
CA LEU A 177 -18.01 -14.98 -2.97
C LEU A 177 -19.47 -14.73 -3.35
N ALA A 178 -20.07 -15.59 -4.17
CA ALA A 178 -21.48 -15.47 -4.56
C ALA A 178 -22.41 -15.54 -3.35
N GLU A 179 -22.19 -16.50 -2.43
CA GLU A 179 -22.96 -16.62 -1.18
C GLU A 179 -22.90 -15.32 -0.36
N THR A 180 -21.70 -14.74 -0.23
CA THR A 180 -21.51 -13.48 0.50
C THR A 180 -22.21 -12.30 -0.19
N ILE A 181 -22.16 -12.24 -1.52
CA ILE A 181 -22.80 -11.18 -2.31
C ILE A 181 -24.33 -11.29 -2.23
N ASP A 182 -24.87 -12.51 -2.33
CA ASP A 182 -26.31 -12.76 -2.35
C ASP A 182 -26.94 -12.54 -0.97
N TYR A 183 -26.26 -12.97 0.10
CA TYR A 183 -26.73 -12.78 1.46
C TYR A 183 -26.48 -11.35 1.98
N GLY A 184 -25.32 -10.77 1.63
CA GLY A 184 -24.85 -9.49 2.17
C GLY A 184 -24.15 -9.64 3.54
N ILE A 185 -23.75 -8.52 4.12
CA ILE A 185 -23.14 -8.47 5.46
C ILE A 185 -24.01 -7.55 6.32
N HIS A 186 -24.62 -8.08 7.39
CA HIS A 186 -25.60 -7.35 8.20
C HIS A 186 -25.24 -7.30 9.68
N CYS A 187 -24.08 -7.85 10.06
CA CYS A 187 -23.52 -7.73 11.40
C CYS A 187 -22.04 -8.12 11.43
N MET A 188 -21.40 -7.98 12.59
CA MET A 188 -20.01 -8.40 12.79
C MET A 188 -19.80 -9.91 12.58
N ALA A 189 -20.79 -10.75 12.90
CA ALA A 189 -20.68 -12.19 12.73
C ALA A 189 -20.63 -12.59 11.24
N ASP A 190 -21.41 -11.91 10.39
CA ASP A 190 -21.38 -12.11 8.94
C ASP A 190 -20.02 -11.70 8.37
N LEU A 191 -19.48 -10.56 8.83
CA LEU A 191 -18.15 -10.09 8.43
C LEU A 191 -17.06 -11.09 8.79
N THR A 192 -17.03 -11.58 10.03
CA THR A 192 -16.02 -12.56 10.45
C THR A 192 -16.18 -13.89 9.72
N THR A 193 -17.42 -14.32 9.47
CA THR A 193 -17.71 -15.54 8.70
C THR A 193 -17.22 -15.42 7.25
N PHE A 194 -17.45 -14.27 6.61
CA PHE A 194 -16.92 -13.98 5.29
C PHE A 194 -15.38 -14.06 5.28
N ILE A 195 -14.71 -13.36 6.20
CA ILE A 195 -13.25 -13.34 6.27
C ILE A 195 -12.70 -14.75 6.50
N GLU A 196 -13.32 -15.53 7.39
CA GLU A 196 -12.92 -16.90 7.69
C GLU A 196 -13.04 -17.82 6.47
N LYS A 197 -14.22 -17.85 5.84
CA LYS A 197 -14.46 -18.66 4.63
C LYS A 197 -13.53 -18.25 3.50
N GLU A 198 -13.32 -16.95 3.34
CA GLU A 198 -12.52 -16.40 2.26
C GLU A 198 -11.01 -16.64 2.46
N ASP A 199 -10.48 -16.49 3.68
CA ASP A 199 -9.09 -16.84 4.00
C ASP A 199 -8.79 -18.31 3.71
N ALA A 200 -9.71 -19.21 4.08
CA ALA A 200 -9.56 -20.65 3.83
C ALA A 200 -9.44 -20.97 2.34
N VAL A 201 -10.32 -20.42 1.50
CA VAL A 201 -10.28 -20.64 0.05
C VAL A 201 -9.11 -19.90 -0.60
N TYR A 202 -8.71 -18.74 -0.08
CA TYR A 202 -7.56 -17.99 -0.59
C TYR A 202 -6.24 -18.71 -0.31
N ARG A 203 -6.06 -19.30 0.88
CA ARG A 203 -4.88 -20.15 1.17
C ARG A 203 -4.86 -21.40 0.30
N ALA A 204 -6.02 -22.03 0.06
CA ALA A 204 -6.11 -23.14 -0.88
C ALA A 204 -5.73 -22.71 -2.31
N PHE A 205 -6.20 -21.55 -2.75
CA PHE A 205 -5.82 -20.93 -4.02
C PHE A 205 -4.29 -20.71 -4.10
N LEU A 206 -3.68 -20.06 -3.11
CA LEU A 206 -2.23 -19.83 -3.10
C LEU A 206 -1.42 -21.14 -3.13
N SER A 207 -1.90 -22.20 -2.45
CA SER A 207 -1.20 -23.50 -2.45
C SER A 207 -1.04 -24.14 -3.84
N ARG A 208 -1.86 -23.72 -4.80
CA ARG A 208 -1.84 -24.19 -6.19
C ARG A 208 -1.59 -23.06 -7.19
N LEU A 209 -0.99 -21.95 -6.75
CA LEU A 209 -0.76 -20.78 -7.58
C LEU A 209 -0.16 -21.08 -8.98
N PRO A 210 0.84 -21.97 -9.13
CA PRO A 210 1.39 -22.32 -10.44
C PRO A 210 0.40 -23.00 -11.39
N ASP A 211 -0.65 -23.65 -10.87
CA ASP A 211 -1.60 -24.43 -11.66
C ASP A 211 -2.61 -23.53 -12.41
N PHE A 212 -2.72 -22.24 -12.07
CA PHE A 212 -3.71 -21.32 -12.64
C PHE A 212 -3.22 -20.57 -13.89
N ASP A 213 -2.11 -20.97 -14.50
CA ASP A 213 -1.65 -20.33 -15.74
C ASP A 213 -2.72 -20.42 -16.84
N GLY A 214 -2.97 -19.30 -17.51
CA GLY A 214 -4.01 -19.16 -18.53
C GLY A 214 -5.46 -19.18 -18.04
N GLU A 215 -5.72 -19.34 -16.73
CA GLU A 215 -7.08 -19.24 -16.19
C GLU A 215 -7.54 -17.78 -16.11
N ASN A 216 -8.79 -17.53 -16.47
CA ASN A 216 -9.40 -16.23 -16.26
C ASN A 216 -9.90 -16.15 -14.81
N LEU A 217 -9.29 -15.27 -14.03
CA LEU A 217 -9.60 -15.02 -12.62
C LEU A 217 -10.23 -13.64 -12.38
N SER A 218 -10.61 -12.93 -13.44
CA SER A 218 -11.16 -11.58 -13.34
C SER A 218 -12.51 -11.53 -12.60
N ASP A 219 -13.29 -12.61 -12.69
CA ASP A 219 -14.52 -12.79 -11.93
C ASP A 219 -14.26 -12.88 -10.42
N ILE A 220 -13.26 -13.66 -10.00
CA ILE A 220 -12.87 -13.78 -8.59
C ILE A 220 -12.39 -12.43 -8.05
N THR A 221 -11.59 -11.69 -8.81
CA THR A 221 -11.15 -10.35 -8.43
C THR A 221 -12.34 -9.41 -8.26
N HIS A 222 -13.22 -9.35 -9.25
CA HIS A 222 -14.40 -8.47 -9.23
C HIS A 222 -15.36 -8.81 -8.10
N ASP A 223 -15.66 -10.09 -7.88
CA ASP A 223 -16.57 -10.50 -6.81
C ASP A 223 -15.93 -10.36 -5.43
N THR A 224 -14.61 -10.46 -5.31
CA THR A 224 -13.90 -10.09 -4.07
C THR A 224 -14.08 -8.59 -3.76
N GLU A 225 -13.95 -7.72 -4.76
CA GLU A 225 -14.21 -6.27 -4.59
C GLU A 225 -15.66 -6.02 -4.16
N ARG A 226 -16.62 -6.73 -4.75
CA ARG A 226 -18.04 -6.62 -4.37
C ARG A 226 -18.29 -7.07 -2.94
N CYS A 227 -17.66 -8.16 -2.48
CA CYS A 227 -17.73 -8.58 -1.08
C CYS A 227 -17.14 -7.51 -0.14
N CYS A 228 -15.99 -6.93 -0.48
CA CYS A 228 -15.42 -5.82 0.31
C CYS A 228 -16.36 -4.60 0.34
N ALA A 229 -17.02 -4.29 -0.78
CA ALA A 229 -18.01 -3.22 -0.83
C ALA A 229 -19.23 -3.49 0.07
N GLN A 230 -19.67 -4.75 0.20
CA GLN A 230 -20.75 -5.12 1.14
C GLN A 230 -20.42 -4.76 2.58
N VAL A 231 -19.15 -4.83 2.99
CA VAL A 231 -18.71 -4.43 4.34
C VAL A 231 -18.94 -2.92 4.57
N PHE A 232 -18.63 -2.08 3.58
CA PHE A 232 -18.88 -0.64 3.69
C PHE A 232 -20.36 -0.30 3.61
N LEU A 233 -21.14 -1.02 2.79
CA LEU A 233 -22.59 -0.89 2.78
C LEU A 233 -23.21 -1.28 4.14
N ALA A 234 -22.66 -2.28 4.83
CA ALA A 234 -23.05 -2.62 6.20
C ALA A 234 -22.74 -1.47 7.18
N ALA A 235 -21.60 -0.81 7.00
CA ALA A 235 -21.26 0.38 7.79
C ALA A 235 -22.20 1.56 7.52
N GLU A 236 -22.60 1.79 6.26
CA GLU A 236 -23.59 2.81 5.87
C GLU A 236 -24.97 2.55 6.50
N ARG A 237 -25.35 1.27 6.62
CA ARG A 237 -26.58 0.86 7.29
C ARG A 237 -26.51 0.90 8.83
N ASN A 238 -25.33 1.16 9.40
CA ASN A 238 -25.02 1.07 10.83
C ASN A 238 -25.13 -0.35 11.42
N ASP A 239 -25.09 -1.38 10.57
CA ASP A 239 -25.06 -2.80 10.98
C ASP A 239 -23.72 -3.16 11.65
N ILE A 240 -22.66 -2.48 11.20
CA ILE A 240 -21.32 -2.48 11.80
C ILE A 240 -20.79 -1.05 11.83
N THR A 241 -19.75 -0.78 12.61
CA THR A 241 -19.13 0.55 12.60
C THR A 241 -18.16 0.70 11.42
N TYR A 242 -18.03 1.90 10.85
CA TYR A 242 -17.00 2.20 9.85
C TYR A 242 -15.58 1.86 10.33
N ARG A 243 -15.30 2.11 11.62
CA ARG A 243 -14.03 1.75 12.25
C ARG A 243 -13.76 0.25 12.17
N ASN A 244 -14.75 -0.59 12.50
CA ASN A 244 -14.60 -2.04 12.40
C ASN A 244 -14.46 -2.49 10.93
N ALA A 245 -15.27 -1.94 10.02
CA ALA A 245 -15.16 -2.22 8.60
C ALA A 245 -13.73 -1.97 8.07
N MET A 246 -13.16 -0.80 8.38
CA MET A 246 -11.80 -0.43 7.99
C MET A 246 -10.74 -1.36 8.61
N ILE A 247 -10.78 -1.60 9.92
CA ILE A 247 -9.75 -2.38 10.61
C ILE A 247 -9.77 -3.85 10.15
N TYR A 248 -10.94 -4.49 10.09
CA TYR A 248 -11.05 -5.88 9.66
C TYR A 248 -10.61 -6.07 8.21
N LEU A 249 -11.01 -5.17 7.29
CA LEU A 249 -10.59 -5.26 5.90
C LEU A 249 -9.09 -4.97 5.71
N ALA A 250 -8.52 -4.05 6.48
CA ALA A 250 -7.08 -3.78 6.43
C ALA A 250 -6.28 -4.97 6.97
N MET A 251 -6.65 -5.53 8.13
CA MET A 251 -5.98 -6.73 8.67
C MET A 251 -6.10 -7.94 7.72
N ARG A 252 -7.28 -8.15 7.11
CA ARG A 252 -7.45 -9.16 6.06
C ARG A 252 -6.51 -8.91 4.87
N THR A 253 -6.43 -7.67 4.40
CA THR A 253 -5.60 -7.29 3.26
C THR A 253 -4.11 -7.50 3.57
N ASN A 254 -3.65 -7.07 4.75
CA ASN A 254 -2.30 -7.30 5.24
C ASN A 254 -1.93 -8.79 5.21
N ARG A 255 -2.80 -9.62 5.80
CA ARG A 255 -2.61 -11.08 5.83
C ARG A 255 -2.52 -11.66 4.43
N ARG A 256 -3.43 -11.29 3.52
CA ARG A 256 -3.42 -11.75 2.11
C ARG A 256 -2.13 -11.37 1.38
N LEU A 257 -1.64 -10.15 1.60
CA LEU A 257 -0.42 -9.63 0.97
C LEU A 257 0.83 -10.35 1.47
N ILE A 258 0.94 -10.57 2.79
CA ILE A 258 2.06 -11.31 3.39
C ILE A 258 2.08 -12.77 2.93
N GLN A 259 0.92 -13.45 2.93
CA GLN A 259 0.80 -14.82 2.44
C GLN A 259 1.17 -14.92 0.96
N ASN A 260 0.69 -13.97 0.14
CA ASN A 260 0.97 -13.91 -1.29
C ASN A 260 2.48 -13.85 -1.57
N VAL A 261 3.17 -12.86 -0.99
CA VAL A 261 4.61 -12.70 -1.22
C VAL A 261 5.41 -13.91 -0.73
N ARG A 262 5.04 -14.46 0.43
CA ARG A 262 5.66 -15.70 0.93
C ARG A 262 5.49 -16.84 -0.06
N THR A 263 4.27 -17.12 -0.53
CA THR A 263 4.02 -18.17 -1.53
C THR A 263 4.78 -17.92 -2.82
N CYS A 264 4.82 -16.68 -3.31
CA CYS A 264 5.58 -16.35 -4.52
C CYS A 264 7.07 -16.66 -4.35
N ILE A 265 7.69 -16.24 -3.24
CA ILE A 265 9.10 -16.52 -2.96
C ILE A 265 9.34 -18.03 -2.87
N ASP A 266 8.50 -18.76 -2.14
CA ASP A 266 8.60 -20.21 -1.99
C ASP A 266 8.50 -20.93 -3.35
N ASP A 267 7.55 -20.55 -4.20
CA ASP A 267 7.37 -21.13 -5.53
C ASP A 267 8.55 -20.82 -6.47
N ILE A 268 9.12 -19.61 -6.40
CA ILE A 268 10.30 -19.22 -7.18
C ILE A 268 11.52 -20.04 -6.72
N CYS A 269 11.77 -20.12 -5.41
CA CYS A 269 12.86 -20.91 -4.84
C CYS A 269 12.75 -22.41 -5.20
N ASN A 270 11.52 -22.92 -5.27
CA ASN A 270 11.24 -24.31 -5.66
C ASN A 270 11.09 -24.51 -7.18
N GLN A 271 11.46 -23.50 -8.00
CA GLN A 271 11.42 -23.55 -9.46
C GLN A 271 10.04 -23.93 -10.03
N LYS A 272 8.95 -23.56 -9.37
CA LYS A 272 7.59 -23.87 -9.83
C LYS A 272 7.07 -22.91 -10.90
N VAL A 273 7.66 -21.74 -11.04
CA VAL A 273 7.37 -20.77 -12.12
C VAL A 273 8.01 -21.28 -13.42
N LYS A 274 7.19 -21.51 -14.47
CA LYS A 274 7.65 -22.17 -15.71
C LYS A 274 7.56 -21.29 -16.95
N THR A 275 6.66 -20.30 -16.98
CA THR A 275 6.41 -19.49 -18.18
C THR A 275 6.76 -18.01 -17.95
N PRO A 276 7.12 -17.26 -19.01
CA PRO A 276 7.28 -15.80 -18.93
C PRO A 276 6.02 -15.09 -18.44
N ALA A 277 4.83 -15.57 -18.83
CA ALA A 277 3.56 -15.01 -18.36
C ALA A 277 3.39 -15.16 -16.84
N GLN A 278 3.69 -16.35 -16.31
CA GLN A 278 3.73 -16.58 -14.86
C GLN A 278 4.78 -15.69 -14.18
N ALA A 279 5.99 -15.60 -14.72
CA ALA A 279 7.04 -14.75 -14.15
C ALA A 279 6.58 -13.29 -14.03
N GLN A 280 5.92 -12.75 -15.06
CA GLN A 280 5.35 -11.41 -15.02
C GLN A 280 4.26 -11.25 -13.95
N ALA A 281 3.37 -12.24 -13.80
CA ALA A 281 2.33 -12.23 -12.77
C ALA A 281 2.94 -12.25 -11.36
N TYR A 282 3.95 -13.11 -11.14
CA TYR A 282 4.66 -13.20 -9.86
C TYR A 282 5.39 -11.90 -9.52
N ILE A 283 5.95 -11.19 -10.51
CA ILE A 283 6.55 -9.86 -10.26
C ILE A 283 5.52 -8.91 -9.66
N TRP A 284 4.33 -8.83 -10.25
CA TRP A 284 3.27 -7.96 -9.75
C TRP A 284 2.84 -8.36 -8.34
N MET A 285 2.65 -9.65 -8.09
CA MET A 285 2.27 -10.20 -6.80
C MET A 285 3.29 -9.89 -5.69
N LEU A 286 4.58 -10.03 -5.97
CA LEU A 286 5.68 -9.68 -5.06
C LEU A 286 5.72 -8.17 -4.75
N LEU A 287 5.37 -7.31 -5.71
CA LEU A 287 5.40 -5.85 -5.51
C LEU A 287 4.25 -5.32 -4.64
N GLN A 288 3.15 -6.06 -4.53
CA GLN A 288 1.90 -5.55 -3.93
C GLN A 288 2.07 -4.97 -2.52
N PRO A 289 2.76 -5.60 -1.55
CA PRO A 289 2.87 -5.03 -0.21
C PRO A 289 3.56 -3.66 -0.21
N TYR A 290 4.56 -3.47 -1.07
CA TYR A 290 5.37 -2.25 -1.10
C TYR A 290 4.65 -1.11 -1.81
N SER A 291 3.78 -1.41 -2.77
CA SER A 291 2.95 -0.41 -3.44
C SER A 291 1.69 -0.06 -2.65
N SER A 292 1.00 -1.06 -2.09
CA SER A 292 -0.36 -0.90 -1.55
C SER A 292 -0.47 -0.69 -0.03
N LEU A 293 0.45 -1.22 0.79
CA LEU A 293 0.38 -0.99 2.23
C LEU A 293 0.67 0.49 2.50
N ASP A 294 -0.26 1.15 3.18
CA ASP A 294 -0.10 2.51 3.67
C ASP A 294 0.22 2.51 5.17
N GLY A 295 0.34 3.70 5.75
CA GLY A 295 0.64 3.82 7.17
C GLY A 295 -0.44 3.24 8.10
N PHE A 296 -1.72 3.25 7.68
CA PHE A 296 -2.82 2.66 8.46
C PHE A 296 -2.69 1.13 8.49
N CYS A 297 -2.48 0.52 7.33
CA CYS A 297 -2.24 -0.90 7.20
C CYS A 297 -1.00 -1.35 8.00
N LEU A 298 0.10 -0.60 7.93
CA LEU A 298 1.33 -0.93 8.66
C LEU A 298 1.14 -0.85 10.19
N ALA A 299 0.39 0.13 10.69
CA ALA A 299 0.09 0.26 12.13
C ALA A 299 -0.77 -0.91 12.68
N LEU A 300 -1.49 -1.62 11.81
CA LEU A 300 -2.32 -2.76 12.21
C LEU A 300 -1.57 -4.10 12.24
N LEU A 301 -0.32 -4.15 11.76
CA LEU A 301 0.50 -5.36 11.81
C LEU A 301 0.87 -5.70 13.26
N SER A 302 0.88 -6.99 13.58
CA SER A 302 1.60 -7.49 14.74
C SER A 302 3.11 -7.37 14.58
N ALA A 303 3.85 -7.44 15.68
CA ALA A 303 5.31 -7.46 15.65
C ALA A 303 5.85 -8.62 14.78
N GLU A 304 5.22 -9.79 14.86
CA GLU A 304 5.57 -10.97 14.07
C GLU A 304 5.31 -10.75 12.57
N GLU A 305 4.13 -10.24 12.21
CA GLU A 305 3.81 -9.94 10.80
C GLU A 305 4.74 -8.85 10.23
N ARG A 306 5.09 -7.86 11.05
CA ARG A 306 6.01 -6.78 10.68
C ARG A 306 7.43 -7.30 10.45
N GLU A 307 7.91 -8.22 11.29
CA GLU A 307 9.19 -8.90 11.13
C GLU A 307 9.20 -9.82 9.90
N GLN A 308 8.12 -10.58 9.70
CA GLN A 308 7.95 -11.42 8.52
C GLN A 308 7.98 -10.59 7.24
N LEU A 309 7.26 -9.48 7.19
CA LEU A 309 7.26 -8.57 6.04
C LEU A 309 8.66 -8.00 5.78
N ASP A 310 9.41 -7.68 6.83
CA ASP A 310 10.80 -7.22 6.75
C ASP A 310 11.74 -8.28 6.17
N MET A 311 11.53 -9.55 6.51
CA MET A 311 12.27 -10.68 5.99
C MET A 311 11.95 -10.93 4.51
N LEU A 312 10.66 -10.89 4.13
CA LEU A 312 10.22 -11.00 2.74
C LEU A 312 10.77 -9.85 1.88
N ALA A 313 10.83 -8.63 2.42
CA ALA A 313 11.41 -7.46 1.77
C ALA A 313 12.91 -7.64 1.46
N SER A 314 13.67 -8.30 2.34
CA SER A 314 15.07 -8.65 2.09
C SER A 314 15.24 -9.70 1.00
N GLN A 315 14.30 -10.64 0.87
CA GLN A 315 14.35 -11.74 -0.11
C GLN A 315 13.83 -11.35 -1.51
N THR A 316 12.97 -10.33 -1.58
CA THR A 316 12.31 -9.88 -2.81
C THR A 316 13.30 -9.58 -3.96
N PRO A 317 14.44 -8.89 -3.75
CA PRO A 317 15.41 -8.64 -4.83
C PRO A 317 15.97 -9.91 -5.48
N ASP A 318 16.22 -10.96 -4.69
CA ASP A 318 16.74 -12.22 -5.23
C ASP A 318 15.66 -12.99 -5.99
N ALA A 319 14.41 -12.95 -5.51
CA ALA A 319 13.26 -13.49 -6.24
C ALA A 319 13.09 -12.78 -7.60
N PHE A 320 13.22 -11.44 -7.64
CA PHE A 320 13.21 -10.69 -8.90
C PHE A 320 14.36 -11.00 -9.82
N ARG A 321 15.57 -11.23 -9.29
CA ARG A 321 16.71 -11.65 -10.09
C ARG A 321 16.44 -12.99 -10.78
N GLU A 322 15.81 -13.94 -10.09
CA GLU A 322 15.47 -15.24 -10.67
C GLU A 322 14.40 -15.11 -11.75
N LEU A 323 13.32 -14.36 -11.49
CA LEU A 323 12.28 -14.10 -12.49
C LEU A 323 12.82 -13.30 -13.70
N GLY A 324 13.71 -12.34 -13.46
CA GLY A 324 14.34 -11.51 -14.49
C GLY A 324 15.16 -12.32 -15.48
N ARG A 325 15.85 -13.38 -15.02
CA ARG A 325 16.55 -14.33 -15.90
C ARG A 325 15.60 -15.02 -16.90
N MET A 326 14.34 -15.25 -16.53
CA MET A 326 13.33 -15.84 -17.42
C MET A 326 12.77 -14.85 -18.44
N LEU A 327 12.64 -13.58 -18.06
CA LEU A 327 12.01 -12.54 -18.90
C LEU A 327 12.99 -11.84 -19.83
N HIS A 328 14.04 -11.25 -19.25
CA HIS A 328 14.98 -10.38 -19.94
C HIS A 328 16.40 -10.56 -19.36
N PRO A 329 17.18 -11.53 -19.86
CA PRO A 329 18.54 -11.77 -19.38
C PRO A 329 19.41 -10.51 -19.54
N GLY A 330 19.80 -9.89 -18.43
CA GLY A 330 20.69 -8.71 -18.40
C GLY A 330 20.00 -7.36 -18.16
N ASP A 331 18.67 -7.31 -17.97
CA ASP A 331 17.95 -6.12 -17.55
C ASP A 331 17.89 -6.02 -16.01
N ASN A 332 18.60 -5.05 -15.42
CA ASN A 332 18.63 -4.80 -13.98
C ASN A 332 17.61 -3.74 -13.53
N ARG A 333 16.63 -3.34 -14.37
CA ARG A 333 15.64 -2.31 -14.01
C ARG A 333 14.79 -2.66 -12.78
N LEU A 334 14.71 -3.94 -12.40
CA LEU A 334 14.04 -4.36 -11.17
C LEU A 334 14.77 -3.89 -9.90
N ASP A 335 16.07 -3.60 -9.96
CA ASP A 335 16.86 -3.07 -8.83
C ASP A 335 16.53 -1.59 -8.55
N GLU A 336 15.93 -0.86 -9.50
CA GLU A 336 15.55 0.55 -9.37
C GLU A 336 14.15 0.73 -8.75
N LEU A 337 13.33 -0.32 -8.76
CA LEU A 337 11.94 -0.28 -8.32
C LEU A 337 11.75 0.23 -6.88
N PRO A 338 12.59 -0.10 -5.89
CA PRO A 338 12.43 0.47 -4.56
C PRO A 338 12.51 2.01 -4.54
N GLY A 339 13.42 2.58 -5.34
CA GLY A 339 13.55 4.03 -5.49
C GLY A 339 12.31 4.64 -6.15
N MET A 340 11.83 4.04 -7.24
CA MET A 340 10.64 4.49 -7.97
C MET A 340 9.37 4.40 -7.13
N LEU A 341 9.20 3.34 -6.35
CA LEU A 341 8.05 3.19 -5.44
C LEU A 341 8.08 4.21 -4.30
N MET A 342 9.27 4.48 -3.76
CA MET A 342 9.43 5.51 -2.73
C MET A 342 9.18 6.91 -3.29
N GLU A 343 9.64 7.20 -4.51
CA GLU A 343 9.30 8.43 -5.23
C GLU A 343 7.79 8.54 -5.44
N ALA A 344 7.14 7.51 -5.95
CA ALA A 344 5.68 7.50 -6.15
C ALA A 344 4.93 7.75 -4.84
N PHE A 345 5.38 7.17 -3.73
CA PHE A 345 4.81 7.42 -2.41
C PHE A 345 5.01 8.88 -1.96
N ILE A 346 6.20 9.45 -2.14
CA ILE A 346 6.48 10.86 -1.83
C ILE A 346 5.57 11.80 -2.62
N HIS A 347 5.18 11.42 -3.84
CA HIS A 347 4.23 12.20 -4.64
C HIS A 347 2.80 12.22 -4.10
N THR A 348 2.47 11.34 -3.15
CA THR A 348 1.17 11.33 -2.44
C THR A 348 1.19 12.14 -1.14
N LEU A 349 2.36 12.66 -0.73
CA LEU A 349 2.55 13.47 0.48
C LEU A 349 2.30 14.95 0.25
#